data_AF-A0A9P7JYB7-F1
#
_entry.id   AF-A0A9P7JYB7-F1
#
_cell.length_a   1.000
_cell.length_b   1.000
_cell.length_c   1.000
_cell.angle_alpha   90.00
_cell.angle_beta   90.00
_cell.angle_gamma   90.00
#
_symmetry.space_group_name_H-M   'P 1'
#
loop_
_entity.id
_entity.type
_entity.pdbx_description
1 polymer ?
#
loop_
_entity_poly.entity_id
_entity_poly.type
_entity_poly.pdbx_seq_one_letter_code
_entity_poly.pdbx_strand_id
1 'polypeptide(L)'
;TIVNVNSEPRPSSPDTVIGSKPTSPVSPSLPAPLQEKMDAASTDQVGVASDEVSIPFTPSDTAVGSNPTSPSSITPSHAQEQTPGPPSGDNLRSVEACVYMIYEPDAEVVDGYFCGRCLDRYDNDMIPEQPDVLVNPKFEDLFMHCTQEHPTIWEDLRHRRDLEPLAPSPPS
;
A
#
# COMPACT_ATOMS: atom_id res chain seq x y z
N THR A 1 -4.42 -50.51 -10.89
CA THR A 1 -3.40 -50.56 -11.97
C THR A 1 -3.82 -49.67 -13.11
N ILE A 2 -3.34 -48.43 -13.15
CA ILE A 2 -3.40 -47.55 -14.32
C ILE A 2 -2.09 -46.77 -14.34
N VAL A 3 -1.59 -46.58 -15.55
CA VAL A 3 -0.19 -46.50 -15.98
C VAL A 3 0.40 -45.10 -15.79
N ASN A 4 1.65 -45.12 -15.35
CA ASN A 4 2.62 -44.05 -15.26
C ASN A 4 2.92 -43.46 -16.67
N VAL A 5 2.74 -42.15 -16.88
CA VAL A 5 3.35 -41.43 -18.01
C VAL A 5 4.43 -40.51 -17.46
N ASN A 6 5.63 -40.83 -17.91
CA ASN A 6 6.92 -40.31 -17.52
C ASN A 6 7.23 -39.03 -18.31
N SER A 7 7.70 -38.03 -17.59
CA SER A 7 8.74 -37.03 -17.90
C SER A 7 9.22 -36.87 -19.35
N GLU A 8 9.26 -35.62 -19.83
CA GLU A 8 10.43 -35.12 -20.57
C GLU A 8 10.77 -33.66 -20.16
N PRO A 9 12.04 -33.36 -19.83
CA PRO A 9 12.55 -32.01 -19.57
C PRO A 9 12.85 -31.28 -20.89
N ARG A 10 12.46 -30.00 -20.99
CA ARG A 10 12.85 -29.16 -22.13
C ARG A 10 14.33 -28.77 -22.06
N PRO A 11 15.05 -28.82 -23.19
CA PRO A 11 16.48 -28.57 -23.25
C PRO A 11 16.83 -27.08 -23.18
N SER A 12 17.93 -26.80 -22.49
CA SER A 12 18.70 -25.57 -22.50
C SER A 12 19.42 -25.32 -23.83
N SER A 13 19.83 -24.06 -24.02
CA SER A 13 20.96 -23.52 -24.82
C SER A 13 20.58 -22.64 -26.03
N PRO A 14 21.44 -21.71 -26.51
CA PRO A 14 22.80 -21.35 -26.05
C PRO A 14 23.06 -19.83 -25.83
N ASP A 15 24.18 -19.56 -25.15
CA ASP A 15 24.95 -18.31 -25.15
C ASP A 15 25.16 -17.69 -26.55
N THR A 16 25.04 -16.36 -26.65
CA THR A 16 25.66 -15.55 -27.70
C THR A 16 26.49 -14.42 -27.07
N VAL A 17 27.76 -14.78 -26.85
CA VAL A 17 29.02 -14.04 -27.10
C VAL A 17 28.94 -12.62 -27.73
N ILE A 18 29.54 -11.68 -26.98
CA ILE A 18 30.47 -10.57 -27.34
C ILE A 18 29.99 -9.45 -28.30
N GLY A 19 30.06 -8.20 -27.80
CA GLY A 19 30.07 -7.03 -28.67
C GLY A 19 30.20 -5.67 -27.97
N SER A 20 31.42 -5.30 -27.60
CA SER A 20 31.93 -3.91 -27.58
C SER A 20 31.58 -2.98 -26.42
N LYS A 21 32.59 -2.82 -25.55
CA LYS A 21 32.91 -1.66 -24.72
C LYS A 21 33.21 -0.41 -25.57
N PRO A 22 32.61 0.74 -25.24
CA PRO A 22 33.32 2.02 -25.22
C PRO A 22 33.20 2.63 -23.81
N THR A 23 34.25 2.57 -22.99
CA THR A 23 35.07 3.76 -22.64
C THR A 23 34.31 5.09 -22.64
N SER A 24 34.17 5.62 -21.43
CA SER A 24 33.65 6.90 -20.95
C SER A 24 33.72 8.10 -21.90
N PRO A 25 32.89 9.12 -21.60
CA PRO A 25 33.52 10.33 -21.08
C PRO A 25 33.08 10.65 -19.66
N VAL A 26 34.09 11.01 -18.87
CA VAL A 26 34.03 11.78 -17.63
C VAL A 26 32.98 12.88 -17.74
N SER A 27 31.93 12.82 -16.91
CA SER A 27 31.14 14.01 -16.62
C SER A 27 31.99 14.94 -15.76
N PRO A 28 32.15 16.21 -16.14
CA PRO A 28 32.88 17.17 -15.35
C PRO A 28 32.18 17.39 -14.01
N SER A 29 32.95 17.25 -12.93
CA SER A 29 32.57 17.73 -11.61
C SER A 29 32.13 19.19 -11.72
N LEU A 30 30.84 19.44 -11.55
CA LEU A 30 30.31 20.78 -11.38
C LEU A 30 30.83 21.33 -10.04
N PRO A 31 31.42 22.54 -10.02
CA PRO A 31 31.86 23.17 -8.79
C PRO A 31 30.66 23.45 -7.90
N ALA A 32 30.83 23.18 -6.60
CA ALA A 32 29.89 23.52 -5.54
C ALA A 32 29.46 25.00 -5.65
N PRO A 33 28.16 25.32 -5.54
CA PRO A 33 27.75 26.70 -5.33
C PRO A 33 28.29 27.14 -3.96
N LEU A 34 29.07 28.23 -4.02
CA LEU A 34 29.56 29.01 -2.89
C LEU A 34 28.47 29.21 -1.84
N GLN A 35 28.82 28.93 -0.59
CA GLN A 35 28.09 29.38 0.58
C GLN A 35 27.91 30.90 0.51
N GLU A 36 26.70 31.36 0.22
CA GLU A 36 26.33 32.74 0.46
C GLU A 36 25.96 32.88 1.94
N LYS A 37 26.96 33.34 2.70
CA LYS A 37 26.86 33.79 4.08
C LYS A 37 25.98 35.04 4.12
N MET A 38 24.71 34.87 4.46
CA MET A 38 23.84 35.97 4.89
C MET A 38 23.81 35.96 6.42
N ASP A 39 24.64 36.82 7.00
CA ASP A 39 24.48 37.27 8.37
C ASP A 39 23.36 38.30 8.48
N ALA A 40 22.70 38.27 9.65
CA ALA A 40 21.87 39.30 10.26
C ALA A 40 20.39 39.41 9.81
N ALA A 41 19.52 38.83 10.65
CA ALA A 41 18.53 39.64 11.37
C ALA A 41 18.14 38.96 12.68
N SER A 42 18.47 39.64 13.78
CA SER A 42 17.99 39.37 15.13
C SER A 42 16.46 39.47 15.16
N THR A 43 15.79 38.45 15.70
CA THR A 43 14.40 38.57 16.15
C THR A 43 14.28 37.86 17.49
N ASP A 44 14.23 38.71 18.50
CA ASP A 44 13.79 38.46 19.86
C ASP A 44 12.42 37.75 19.85
N GLN A 45 12.36 36.51 20.34
CA GLN A 45 11.09 35.89 20.73
C GLN A 45 11.25 35.16 22.06
N VAL A 46 10.88 35.89 23.12
CA VAL A 46 10.16 35.49 24.33
C VAL A 46 9.99 33.98 24.53
N GLY A 47 10.80 33.42 25.44
CA GLY A 47 10.61 32.09 25.98
C GLY A 47 9.33 32.04 26.82
N VAL A 48 8.28 31.45 26.25
CA VAL A 48 7.09 31.01 26.99
C VAL A 48 7.40 29.62 27.55
N ALA A 49 7.55 29.54 28.86
CA ALA A 49 7.64 28.29 29.60
C ALA A 49 6.39 27.44 29.33
N SER A 50 6.56 26.26 28.75
CA SER A 50 5.51 25.25 28.65
C SER A 50 5.83 24.11 29.60
N ASP A 51 5.23 24.24 30.78
CA ASP A 51 4.59 23.24 31.62
C ASP A 51 4.96 21.76 31.38
N GLU A 52 5.67 21.22 32.38
CA GLU A 52 5.96 19.82 32.59
C GLU A 52 4.69 19.06 32.99
N VAL A 53 4.01 18.44 32.03
CA VAL A 53 2.97 17.43 32.32
C VAL A 53 3.63 16.05 32.44
N SER A 54 3.99 15.72 33.68
CA SER A 54 4.21 14.34 34.14
C SER A 54 2.88 13.59 34.10
N ILE A 55 2.75 12.61 33.22
CA ILE A 55 1.67 11.62 33.27
C ILE A 55 2.24 10.32 33.83
N PRO A 56 1.71 9.79 34.96
CA PRO A 56 2.25 8.59 35.58
C PRO A 56 1.96 7.32 34.76
N PHE A 57 3.01 6.53 34.57
CA PHE A 57 2.96 5.12 34.16
C PHE A 57 2.05 4.33 35.10
N THR A 58 1.11 3.58 34.54
CA THR A 58 0.39 2.52 35.25
C THR A 58 0.69 1.18 34.60
N PRO A 59 1.44 0.27 35.27
CA PRO A 59 1.42 -1.14 34.93
C PRO A 59 0.21 -1.79 35.62
N SER A 60 -0.65 -2.46 34.87
CA SER A 60 -1.62 -3.40 35.43
C SER A 60 -1.53 -4.72 34.71
N ASP A 61 -0.95 -5.63 35.49
CA ASP A 61 -0.75 -7.05 35.29
C ASP A 61 -2.08 -7.82 35.48
N THR A 62 -2.06 -9.10 35.09
CA THR A 62 -2.97 -10.18 35.49
C THR A 62 -4.33 -10.29 34.79
N ALA A 63 -4.52 -11.30 33.94
CA ALA A 63 -4.93 -12.63 34.43
C ALA A 63 -5.24 -13.62 33.29
N VAL A 64 -4.67 -14.81 33.46
CA VAL A 64 -4.90 -16.07 32.76
C VAL A 64 -6.37 -16.48 32.79
N GLY A 65 -6.87 -16.95 31.65
CA GLY A 65 -8.14 -17.66 31.51
C GLY A 65 -8.07 -18.72 30.41
N SER A 66 -7.37 -19.82 30.67
CA SER A 66 -7.49 -21.06 29.90
C SER A 66 -8.85 -21.70 30.18
N ASN A 67 -9.62 -22.14 29.16
CA ASN A 67 -10.10 -23.54 28.97
C ASN A 67 -11.02 -23.71 27.73
N PRO A 68 -11.49 -24.92 27.33
CA PRO A 68 -11.11 -25.51 26.04
C PRO A 68 -12.30 -25.99 25.17
N THR A 69 -11.96 -26.58 24.02
CA THR A 69 -12.72 -27.63 23.30
C THR A 69 -14.03 -27.25 22.58
N SER A 70 -13.96 -27.25 21.24
CA SER A 70 -14.80 -28.13 20.40
C SER A 70 -14.24 -28.19 18.97
N PRO A 71 -13.88 -29.38 18.44
CA PRO A 71 -13.56 -29.55 17.03
C PRO A 71 -14.85 -29.84 16.25
N SER A 72 -15.43 -28.80 15.65
CA SER A 72 -16.51 -29.02 14.68
C SER A 72 -15.91 -29.17 13.29
N SER A 73 -15.86 -30.43 12.85
CA SER A 73 -15.69 -30.79 11.44
C SER A 73 -16.88 -30.26 10.64
N ILE A 74 -16.67 -29.26 9.78
CA ILE A 74 -17.67 -28.84 8.80
C ILE A 74 -16.95 -28.47 7.49
N THR A 75 -16.97 -29.43 6.57
CA THR A 75 -17.16 -29.32 5.11
C THR A 75 -16.67 -28.06 4.39
N PRO A 76 -15.75 -28.16 3.40
CA PRO A 76 -15.51 -27.08 2.44
C PRO A 76 -16.69 -26.99 1.47
N SER A 77 -17.69 -26.17 1.81
CA SER A 77 -18.78 -25.80 0.91
C SER A 77 -18.39 -24.53 0.17
N HIS A 78 -17.60 -24.73 -0.89
CA HIS A 78 -17.26 -23.73 -1.89
C HIS A 78 -18.49 -23.41 -2.74
N ALA A 79 -19.36 -22.55 -2.21
CA ALA A 79 -20.42 -21.86 -2.93
C ALA A 79 -20.90 -20.68 -2.07
N GLN A 80 -20.17 -19.56 -2.10
CA GLN A 80 -20.77 -18.28 -1.70
C GLN A 80 -21.71 -17.84 -2.83
N GLU A 81 -22.94 -18.36 -2.81
CA GLU A 81 -24.07 -17.67 -3.42
C GLU A 81 -24.19 -16.32 -2.72
N GLN A 82 -23.80 -15.26 -3.44
CA GLN A 82 -24.12 -13.88 -3.08
C GLN A 82 -25.64 -13.75 -3.08
N THR A 83 -26.23 -13.97 -1.90
CA THR A 83 -27.64 -13.64 -1.67
C THR A 83 -27.77 -12.12 -1.79
N PRO A 84 -28.60 -11.57 -2.69
CA PRO A 84 -28.87 -10.14 -2.76
C PRO A 84 -29.59 -9.75 -1.48
N GLY A 85 -28.85 -9.28 -0.49
CA GLY A 85 -29.42 -8.61 0.67
C GLY A 85 -30.19 -7.36 0.22
N PRO A 86 -31.18 -6.91 1.01
CA PRO A 86 -31.85 -5.65 0.73
C PRO A 86 -30.81 -4.54 0.54
N PRO A 87 -31.03 -3.59 -0.39
CA PRO A 87 -30.09 -2.50 -0.62
C PRO A 87 -29.99 -1.68 0.66
N SER A 88 -28.95 -1.96 1.46
CA SER A 88 -28.53 -1.09 2.55
C SER A 88 -28.38 0.30 1.95
N GLY A 89 -29.15 1.26 2.47
CA GLY A 89 -29.48 2.54 1.86
C GLY A 89 -28.32 3.50 1.61
N ASP A 90 -27.08 3.05 1.79
CA ASP A 90 -25.87 3.79 1.54
C ASP A 90 -25.16 3.08 0.39
N ASN A 91 -25.10 3.70 -0.79
CA ASN A 91 -24.47 3.20 -2.02
C ASN A 91 -22.93 3.20 -1.86
N LEU A 92 -22.44 2.53 -0.81
CA LEU A 92 -21.06 2.50 -0.40
C LEU A 92 -20.43 1.18 -0.83
N ARG A 93 -19.19 1.26 -1.29
CA ARG A 93 -18.37 0.08 -1.58
C ARG A 93 -17.86 -0.53 -0.26
N SER A 94 -17.63 -1.85 -0.27
CA SER A 94 -17.06 -2.53 0.91
C SER A 94 -15.65 -2.02 1.20
N VAL A 95 -15.31 -1.92 2.49
CA VAL A 95 -14.01 -1.43 2.96
C VAL A 95 -12.88 -2.24 2.32
N GLU A 96 -12.99 -3.57 2.34
CA GLU A 96 -12.01 -4.48 1.74
C GLU A 96 -11.79 -4.19 0.25
N ALA A 97 -12.87 -4.03 -0.52
CA ALA A 97 -12.76 -3.74 -1.94
C ALA A 97 -12.13 -2.37 -2.20
N CYS A 98 -12.37 -1.37 -1.35
CA CYS A 98 -11.72 -0.07 -1.47
C CYS A 98 -10.20 -0.17 -1.24
N VAL A 99 -9.78 -0.91 -0.22
CA VAL A 99 -8.35 -1.11 0.08
C VAL A 99 -7.65 -1.80 -1.09
N TYR A 100 -8.21 -2.92 -1.59
CA TYR A 100 -7.61 -3.66 -2.71
C TYR A 100 -7.62 -2.92 -4.06
N MET A 101 -8.36 -1.80 -4.20
CA MET A 101 -8.26 -0.95 -5.38
C MET A 101 -7.16 0.11 -5.28
N ILE A 102 -6.71 0.43 -4.06
CA ILE A 102 -5.60 1.38 -3.84
C ILE A 102 -4.26 0.66 -3.96
N TYR A 103 -4.22 -0.61 -3.52
CA TYR A 103 -3.02 -1.43 -3.56
C TYR A 103 -2.93 -2.24 -4.85
N GLU A 104 -1.74 -2.29 -5.42
CA GLU A 104 -1.42 -3.06 -6.61
C GLU A 104 -0.39 -4.15 -6.27
N PRO A 105 -0.49 -5.34 -6.89
CA PRO A 105 0.50 -6.40 -6.69
C PRO A 105 1.82 -6.03 -7.36
N ASP A 106 2.92 -6.26 -6.67
CA ASP A 106 4.26 -6.10 -7.20
C ASP A 106 4.64 -7.29 -8.11
N ALA A 107 5.22 -7.01 -9.28
CA ALA A 107 5.57 -8.04 -10.26
C ALA A 107 6.88 -8.76 -9.95
N GLU A 108 7.76 -8.15 -9.15
CA GLU A 108 9.09 -8.65 -8.81
C GLU A 108 9.10 -9.40 -7.47
N VAL A 109 8.18 -9.03 -6.55
CA VAL A 109 8.09 -9.58 -5.21
C VAL A 109 6.84 -10.44 -5.03
N VAL A 110 7.04 -11.74 -4.78
CA VAL A 110 5.94 -12.69 -4.52
C VAL A 110 5.16 -12.26 -3.28
N ASP A 111 3.83 -12.18 -3.41
CA ASP A 111 2.91 -11.66 -2.38
C ASP A 111 3.27 -10.23 -1.90
N GLY A 112 3.96 -9.49 -2.77
CA GLY A 112 4.27 -8.07 -2.59
C GLY A 112 3.13 -7.20 -3.08
N TYR A 113 2.84 -6.14 -2.32
CA TYR A 113 1.86 -5.13 -2.67
C TYR A 113 2.44 -3.74 -2.40
N PHE A 114 2.16 -2.78 -3.27
CA PHE A 114 2.52 -1.39 -3.05
C PHE A 114 1.27 -0.50 -3.16
N CYS A 115 1.30 0.65 -2.50
CA CYS A 115 0.23 1.62 -2.61
C CYS A 115 0.37 2.40 -3.93
N GLY A 116 -0.54 2.18 -4.88
CA GLY A 116 -0.50 2.86 -6.19
C GLY A 116 -0.57 4.38 -6.07
N ARG A 117 -1.27 4.89 -5.04
CA ARG A 117 -1.34 6.33 -4.77
C ARG A 117 -0.06 6.93 -4.23
N CYS A 118 0.70 6.20 -3.42
CA CYS A 118 2.03 6.65 -3.03
C CYS A 118 2.99 6.62 -4.22
N LEU A 119 2.87 5.61 -5.10
CA LEU A 119 3.70 5.51 -6.30
C LEU A 119 3.41 6.67 -7.26
N ASP A 120 2.13 6.98 -7.50
CA ASP A 120 1.72 8.17 -8.27
C ASP A 120 2.36 9.44 -7.68
N ARG A 121 2.37 9.59 -6.35
CA ARG A 121 2.97 10.78 -5.71
C ARG A 121 4.48 10.83 -5.90
N TYR A 122 5.15 9.70 -5.87
CA TYR A 122 6.59 9.61 -6.12
C TYR A 122 6.92 9.97 -7.57
N ASP A 123 6.21 9.39 -8.54
CA ASP A 123 6.42 9.64 -9.97
C ASP A 123 6.14 11.09 -10.39
N ASN A 124 5.32 11.81 -9.62
CA ASN A 124 5.04 13.24 -9.80
C ASN A 124 5.94 14.14 -8.93
N ASP A 125 7.04 13.63 -8.37
CA ASP A 125 8.00 14.34 -7.50
C ASP A 125 7.35 15.01 -6.27
N MET A 126 6.17 14.54 -5.83
CA MET A 126 5.49 15.06 -4.64
C MET A 126 6.04 14.48 -3.34
N ILE A 127 6.69 13.33 -3.41
CA ILE A 127 7.45 12.75 -2.31
C ILE A 127 8.85 12.36 -2.82
N PRO A 128 9.90 12.52 -2.00
CA PRO A 128 11.28 12.30 -2.46
C PRO A 128 11.69 10.83 -2.46
N GLU A 129 11.00 9.99 -1.70
CA GLU A 129 11.34 8.59 -1.50
C GLU A 129 10.29 7.69 -2.16
N GLN A 130 10.77 6.63 -2.80
CA GLN A 130 9.92 5.62 -3.41
C GLN A 130 9.13 4.89 -2.31
N PRO A 131 7.83 4.61 -2.50
CA PRO A 131 7.05 3.88 -1.52
C PRO A 131 7.57 2.45 -1.32
N ASP A 132 7.47 1.98 -0.08
CA ASP A 132 7.85 0.61 0.27
C ASP A 132 6.88 -0.42 -0.33
N VAL A 133 7.46 -1.55 -0.77
CA VAL A 133 6.70 -2.75 -1.12
C VAL A 133 6.45 -3.56 0.15
N LEU A 134 5.18 -3.80 0.45
CA LEU A 134 4.76 -4.58 1.62
C LEU A 134 4.61 -6.04 1.24
N VAL A 135 5.29 -6.94 1.95
CA VAL A 135 5.22 -8.40 1.72
C VAL A 135 4.31 -9.03 2.76
N ASN A 136 3.29 -9.76 2.31
CA ASN A 136 2.26 -10.34 3.19
C ASN A 136 1.67 -9.34 4.20
N PRO A 137 1.22 -8.15 3.76
CA PRO A 137 0.65 -7.15 4.66
C PRO A 137 -0.64 -7.65 5.31
N LYS A 138 -0.86 -7.26 6.57
CA LYS A 138 -2.17 -7.46 7.20
C LYS A 138 -3.16 -6.44 6.68
N PHE A 139 -4.43 -6.84 6.62
CA PHE A 139 -5.49 -5.95 6.15
C PHE A 139 -5.58 -4.65 6.96
N GLU A 140 -5.41 -4.73 8.27
CA GLU A 140 -5.47 -3.58 9.17
C GLU A 140 -4.39 -2.55 8.86
N ASP A 141 -3.19 -2.98 8.48
CA ASP A 141 -2.08 -2.10 8.12
C ASP A 141 -2.38 -1.36 6.82
N LEU A 142 -2.90 -2.07 5.81
CA LEU A 142 -3.34 -1.50 4.53
C LEU A 142 -4.47 -0.49 4.73
N PHE A 143 -5.48 -0.86 5.51
CA PHE A 143 -6.62 0.00 5.83
C PHE A 143 -6.18 1.27 6.58
N MET A 144 -5.32 1.11 7.59
CA MET A 144 -4.79 2.23 8.37
C MET A 144 -4.03 3.19 7.46
N HIS A 145 -3.14 2.69 6.59
CA HIS A 145 -2.44 3.50 5.60
C HIS A 145 -3.40 4.27 4.69
N CYS A 146 -4.42 3.61 4.11
CA CYS A 146 -5.39 4.29 3.25
C CYS A 146 -6.10 5.45 3.96
N THR A 147 -6.54 5.24 5.20
CA THR A 147 -7.28 6.25 5.96
C THR A 147 -6.42 7.42 6.46
N GLN A 148 -5.12 7.19 6.65
CA GLN A 148 -4.19 8.22 7.16
C GLN A 148 -3.49 8.99 6.05
N GLU A 149 -2.98 8.28 5.05
CA GLU A 149 -2.17 8.88 3.97
C GLU A 149 -3.01 9.37 2.79
N HIS A 150 -4.20 8.77 2.58
CA HIS A 150 -5.06 9.04 1.43
C HIS A 150 -6.54 9.27 1.81
N PRO A 151 -6.85 10.12 2.81
CA PRO A 151 -8.22 10.26 3.34
C PRO A 151 -9.23 10.69 2.27
N THR A 152 -8.87 11.63 1.40
CA THR A 152 -9.78 12.12 0.34
C THR A 152 -10.11 11.03 -0.68
N ILE A 153 -9.10 10.29 -1.15
CA ILE A 153 -9.29 9.21 -2.13
C ILE A 153 -10.04 8.05 -1.48
N TRP A 154 -9.76 7.77 -0.20
CA TRP A 154 -10.48 6.77 0.58
C TRP A 154 -11.97 7.07 0.66
N GLU A 155 -12.32 8.30 1.04
CA GLU A 155 -13.72 8.75 1.07
C GLU A 155 -14.36 8.67 -0.32
N ASP A 156 -13.66 9.12 -1.36
CA ASP A 156 -14.18 9.08 -2.73
C ASP A 156 -14.40 7.65 -3.23
N LEU A 157 -13.49 6.70 -2.97
CA LEU A 157 -13.67 5.30 -3.38
C LEU A 157 -14.80 4.60 -2.63
N ARG A 158 -15.05 5.00 -1.38
CA ARG A 158 -16.17 4.47 -0.60
C ARG A 158 -17.50 4.86 -1.19
N HIS A 159 -17.63 6.07 -1.72
CA HIS A 159 -18.84 6.49 -2.43
C HIS A 159 -18.74 6.00 -3.87
N ARG A 160 -19.64 5.11 -4.33
CA ARG A 160 -19.60 4.52 -5.68
C ARG A 160 -19.93 5.54 -6.81
N ARG A 161 -19.29 6.70 -6.80
CA ARG A 161 -19.46 7.77 -7.80
C ARG A 161 -19.06 7.30 -9.20
N ASP A 162 -18.14 6.35 -9.29
CA ASP A 162 -17.73 5.70 -10.52
C ASP A 162 -18.81 4.81 -11.14
N LEU A 163 -19.79 4.36 -10.34
CA LEU A 163 -20.89 3.50 -10.77
C LEU A 163 -22.22 4.23 -10.90
N GLU A 164 -22.29 5.54 -10.61
CA GLU A 164 -23.47 6.31 -10.97
C GLU A 164 -23.60 6.28 -12.50
N PRO A 165 -24.63 5.61 -13.05
CA PRO A 165 -24.84 5.62 -14.48
C PRO A 165 -25.04 7.08 -14.85
N LEU A 166 -24.21 7.60 -15.75
CA LEU A 166 -24.48 8.87 -16.44
C LEU A 166 -25.91 8.76 -16.96
N ALA A 167 -26.86 9.35 -16.23
CA ALA A 167 -28.25 9.31 -16.61
C ALA A 167 -28.29 9.83 -18.05
N PRO A 168 -28.93 9.11 -18.98
CA PRO A 168 -28.94 9.51 -20.38
C PRO A 168 -29.44 10.95 -20.44
N SER A 169 -28.62 11.85 -20.99
CA SER A 169 -28.97 13.25 -21.12
C SER A 169 -30.34 13.35 -21.79
N PRO A 170 -31.27 14.16 -21.26
CA PRO A 170 -32.60 14.28 -21.87
C PRO A 170 -32.42 14.73 -23.33
N PRO A 171 -33.13 14.11 -24.28
CA PRO A 171 -33.03 14.50 -25.69
C PRO A 171 -33.46 15.95 -25.84
N SER A 172 -32.63 16.74 -26.53
CA SER A 172 -32.88 18.14 -26.90
C SER A 172 -34.03 18.29 -27.89
#